data_AF-A0A1J5KBP1-F1
#
_entry.id   AF-A0A1J5KBP1-F1
#
_cell.length_a   1.000
_cell.length_b   1.000
_cell.length_c   1.000
_cell.angle_alpha   90.00
_cell.angle_beta   90.00
_cell.angle_gamma   90.00
#
_symmetry.space_group_name_H-M   'P 1'
#
loop_
_entity.id
_entity.type
_entity.pdbx_description
1 polymer ?
#
loop_
_entity_poly.entity_id
_entity_poly.type
_entity_poly.pdbx_seq_one_letter_code
_entity_poly.pdbx_strand_id
1 'polypeptide(L)' 'MKPMYELLHEMEEDLIQIEGLLKALQLLLPDGAAHDCVVAALEKRLAELQVRFYGVWNLVKNEGCERGVL' A
#
# COMPACT_ATOMS: atom_id res chain seq x y z
N MET A 1 14.92 17.78 0.55
CA MET A 1 14.60 16.35 0.33
C MET A 1 13.74 15.72 1.43
N LYS A 2 13.58 16.29 2.64
CA LYS A 2 12.74 15.72 3.73
C LYS A 2 11.24 15.54 3.44
N PRO A 3 10.51 16.50 2.83
CA PRO A 3 9.05 16.43 2.77
C PRO A 3 8.49 15.26 1.95
N MET A 4 9.20 14.85 0.91
CA MET A 4 8.74 13.76 0.03
C MET A 4 8.93 12.39 0.67
N TYR A 5 9.97 12.23 1.50
CA TYR A 5 10.22 10.97 2.21
C TYR A 5 9.25 10.79 3.38
N GLU A 6 8.94 11.88 4.10
CA GLU A 6 7.91 11.91 5.14
C GLU A 6 6.53 11.56 4.56
N LEU A 7 6.14 12.19 3.44
CA LEU A 7 4.89 11.86 2.75
C LEU A 7 4.84 10.40 2.29
N LEU A 8 5.95 9.86 1.80
CA LEU A 8 5.99 8.45 1.39
C LEU A 8 5.87 7.50 2.59
N HIS A 9 6.45 7.84 3.74
CA HIS A 9 6.24 7.07 4.98
C HIS A 9 4.79 7.10 5.43
N GLU A 10 4.16 8.27 5.44
CA GLU A 10 2.73 8.39 5.77
C GLU A 10 1.86 7.53 4.83
N MET A 11 2.18 7.52 3.53
CA MET A 11 1.50 6.66 2.56
C MET A 11 1.76 5.16 2.78
N GLU A 12 2.94 4.77 3.27
CA GLU A 12 3.23 3.37 3.65
C GLU A 12 2.40 2.96 4.87
N GLU A 13 2.29 3.82 5.88
CA GLU A 13 1.46 3.57 7.06
C GLU A 13 -0.02 3.42 6.68
N ASP A 14 -0.53 4.29 5.81
CA ASP A 14 -1.90 4.19 5.30
C ASP A 14 -2.15 2.87 4.55
N LEU A 15 -1.19 2.42 3.73
CA LEU A 15 -1.29 1.14 3.03
C LEU A 15 -1.38 -0.04 4.00
N ILE A 16 -0.58 -0.03 5.06
CA ILE A 16 -0.59 -1.05 6.10
C ILE A 16 -1.95 -1.05 6.82
N GLN A 17 -2.49 0.13 7.15
CA GLN A 17 -3.79 0.25 7.79
C GLN A 17 -4.92 -0.28 6.90
N ILE A 18 -4.92 0.05 5.61
CA ILE A 18 -5.93 -0.43 4.64
C ILE A 18 -5.85 -1.96 4.51
N GLU A 19 -4.64 -2.54 4.47
CA GLU A 19 -4.48 -3.99 4.45
C GLU A 19 -5.05 -4.64 5.71
N GLY A 20 -4.78 -4.06 6.89
CA GLY A 20 -5.33 -4.53 8.16
C GLY A 20 -6.85 -4.47 8.19
N LEU A 21 -7.45 -3.38 7.71
CA LEU A 21 -8.91 -3.22 7.62
C LEU A 21 -9.55 -4.24 6.68
N LEU A 22 -8.91 -4.54 5.55
CA LEU A 22 -9.39 -5.56 4.61
C LEU A 22 -9.38 -6.95 5.26
N LYS A 23 -8.33 -7.31 5.99
CA LYS A 23 -8.27 -8.57 6.74
C LYS A 23 -9.34 -8.64 7.83
N ALA A 24 -9.60 -7.53 8.53
CA ALA A 24 -10.68 -7.46 9.51
C ALA A 24 -12.06 -7.63 8.85
N LEU A 25 -12.26 -7.03 7.67
CA LEU A 25 -13.50 -7.16 6.91
C LEU A 25 -13.76 -8.62 6.52
N GLN A 26 -12.73 -9.34 6.06
CA GLN A 26 -12.79 -10.76 5.74
C GLN A 26 -13.19 -11.63 6.93
N LEU A 27 -12.84 -11.24 8.16
CA LEU A 27 -13.17 -11.98 9.37
C LEU A 27 -14.57 -11.68 9.91
N LEU A 28 -15.11 -10.48 9.64
CA LEU A 28 -16.36 -10.00 10.23
C LEU A 28 -17.59 -10.26 9.37
N LEU A 29 -17.43 -10.35 8.05
CA LEU A 29 -18.55 -10.49 7.13
C LEU A 29 -18.89 -11.97 6.88
N PRO A 30 -20.18 -12.30 6.71
CA PRO A 30 -20.61 -13.66 6.41
C PRO A 30 -20.15 -14.09 5.02
N ASP A 31 -19.64 -15.33 4.95
CA ASP A 31 -19.18 -15.95 3.70
C ASP A 31 -20.31 -16.04 2.66
N GLY A 32 -19.98 -15.71 1.41
CA GLY A 32 -20.92 -15.79 0.29
C GLY A 32 -20.34 -15.21 -1.00
N ALA A 33 -20.81 -15.70 -2.15
CA ALA A 33 -20.22 -15.36 -3.46
C ALA A 33 -20.13 -13.84 -3.75
N ALA A 34 -21.08 -13.04 -3.24
CA ALA A 34 -21.04 -11.58 -3.35
C ALA A 34 -19.96 -10.94 -2.47
N HIS A 35 -19.78 -11.46 -1.25
CA HIS A 35 -18.73 -11.05 -0.33
C HIS A 35 -17.35 -11.37 -0.92
N ASP A 36 -17.15 -12.59 -1.40
CA ASP A 36 -15.88 -13.04 -1.97
C ASP A 36 -15.46 -12.20 -3.19
N CYS A 37 -16.44 -11.83 -4.03
CA CYS A 37 -16.22 -10.95 -5.17
C CYS A 37 -15.75 -9.56 -4.75
N VAL A 38 -16.37 -8.96 -3.72
CA VAL A 38 -15.99 -7.64 -3.20
C VAL A 38 -14.62 -7.70 -2.55
N VAL A 39 -14.35 -8.72 -1.73
CA VAL A 39 -13.04 -8.93 -1.09
C VAL A 39 -11.95 -9.08 -2.14
N ALA A 40 -12.15 -9.95 -3.15
CA ALA A 40 -11.16 -10.16 -4.21
C ALA A 40 -10.90 -8.87 -5.03
N ALA A 41 -11.94 -8.05 -5.27
CA ALA A 41 -11.79 -6.77 -5.94
C ALA A 41 -10.98 -5.77 -5.09
N LEU A 42 -11.21 -5.73 -3.77
CA LEU A 42 -10.46 -4.89 -2.85
C LEU A 42 -9.00 -5.34 -2.72
N GLU A 43 -8.74 -6.64 -2.61
CA GLU A 43 -7.40 -7.23 -2.59
C GLU A 43 -6.62 -6.87 -3.85
N LYS A 44 -7.24 -7.04 -5.03
CA LYS A 44 -6.63 -6.68 -6.30
C LYS A 44 -6.27 -5.20 -6.33
N ARG A 45 -7.17 -4.33 -5.87
CA ARG A 45 -6.94 -2.88 -5.89
C ARG A 45 -5.84 -2.46 -4.91
N LEU A 46 -5.78 -3.09 -3.74
CA LEU A 46 -4.72 -2.86 -2.77
C LEU A 46 -3.36 -3.29 -3.34
N ALA A 47 -3.28 -4.45 -3.97
CA ALA A 47 -2.05 -4.94 -4.59
C ALA A 47 -1.56 -3.98 -5.71
N GLU A 48 -2.45 -3.49 -6.57
CA GLU A 48 -2.11 -2.49 -7.59
C GLU A 48 -1.55 -1.19 -6.97
N LEU A 49 -2.13 -0.76 -5.85
CA LEU A 49 -1.70 0.44 -5.14
C LEU A 49 -0.32 0.25 -4.49
N GLN A 50 -0.10 -0.90 -3.84
CA GLN A 50 1.19 -1.27 -3.24
C GLN A 50 2.30 -1.32 -4.30
N VAL A 51 2.04 -1.94 -5.47
CA VAL A 51 3.01 -1.99 -6.58
C VAL A 51 3.37 -0.58 -7.06
N ARG A 52 2.37 0.30 -7.22
CA ARG A 52 2.61 1.69 -7.62
C ARG A 52 3.42 2.46 -6.58
N PHE A 53 3.07 2.32 -5.30
CA PHE A 53 3.78 2.95 -4.19
C PHE A 53 5.24 2.52 -4.15
N TYR A 54 5.52 1.21 -4.11
CA TYR A 54 6.90 0.71 -4.06
C TYR A 54 7.69 1.04 -5.32
N GLY A 55 7.03 1.18 -6.48
CA GLY A 55 7.65 1.73 -7.68
C GLY A 55 8.20 3.14 -7.46
N VAL A 56 7.39 4.05 -6.91
CA VAL A 56 7.81 5.42 -6.60
C VAL A 56 8.86 5.44 -5.49
N TRP A 57 8.65 4.66 -4.43
CA TRP A 57 9.59 4.54 -3.31
C TRP A 57 11.00 4.16 -3.78
N ASN A 58 11.10 3.13 -4.63
CA ASN A 58 12.37 2.65 -5.14
C ASN A 58 13.06 3.68 -6.05
N LEU A 59 12.31 4.44 -6.85
CA LEU A 59 12.86 5.56 -7.64
C LEU A 59 13.46 6.62 -6.73
N VAL A 60 12.72 7.06 -5.71
CA VAL A 60 13.18 8.08 -4.75
C VAL A 60 14.40 7.61 -3.96
N LYS A 61 14.40 6.34 -3.52
CA LYS A 61 15.52 5.74 -2.81
C LYS A 61 16.77 5.65 -3.69
N ASN A 62 16.64 5.24 -4.94
CA ASN A 62 17.76 5.10 -5.87
C ASN A 62 18.32 6.46 -6.30
N GLU A 63 17.47 7.46 -6.55
CA GLU A 63 17.91 8.85 -6.81
C GLU A 63 18.63 9.48 -5.61
N GLY A 64 18.21 9.16 -4.38
CA GLY A 64 18.91 9.57 -3.16
C GLY A 64 20.29 8.91 -3.01
N CYS A 65 20.41 7.64 -3.42
CA CYS A 65 21.65 6.87 -3.36
C CYS A 65 22.69 7.31 -4.41
N GLU A 66 22.27 7.63 -5.64
CA GLU A 66 23.17 8.11 -6.71
C GLU A 66 23.72 9.52 -6.45
N ARG A 67 23.05 10.33 -5.61
CA ARG A 67 23.53 11.67 -5.23
C ARG A 67 24.46 11.69 -4.03
N GLY A 68 24.83 10.54 -3.45
CA GLY A 68 25.80 10.47 -2.35
C GLY A 68 25.38 11.22 -1.09
N VAL A 69 24.08 11.29 -0.80
CA VAL A 69 23.54 11.89 0.42
C VAL A 69 22.99 10.78 1.31
N LEU A 70 23.90 10.00 1.89
CA LEU A 70 23.67 9.15 3.06
C LEU A 70 24.79 9.42 4.07
#